data_AF-A0A6N7HNQ6-F1
#
_entry.id   AF-A0A6N7HNQ6-F1
#
_cell.length_a   1.000
_cell.length_b   1.000
_cell.length_c   1.000
_cell.angle_alpha   90.00
_cell.angle_beta   90.00
_cell.angle_gamma   90.00
#
_symmetry.space_group_name_H-M   'P 1'
#
loop_
_entity.id
_entity.type
_entity.pdbx_description
1 polymer ?
#
loop_
_entity_poly.entity_id
_entity_poly.type
_entity_poly.pdbx_seq_one_letter_code
_entity_poly.pdbx_strand_id
1 'polypeptide(L)'
;MNQLGMLTVGGIASGAVYAALGLSLVIIFRATRVVNFAQPVLALLSTYLAFTVNQATGAYWLGFAVAIVAGAVLGALSDRLLIRPARGPEHARGHPSRGRLGISRAGCRAPVDASDLFA
;
A
#
# COMPACT_ATOMS: atom_id res chain seq x y z
N MET A 1 -8.65 10.13 39.55
CA MET A 1 -7.28 9.55 39.52
C MET A 1 -7.08 8.45 38.46
N ASN A 2 -8.12 7.82 37.87
CA ASN A 2 -7.96 6.81 36.80
C ASN A 2 -7.82 7.36 35.36
N GLN A 3 -7.84 8.67 35.18
CA GLN A 3 -7.82 9.29 33.85
C GLN A 3 -6.45 9.11 33.17
N LEU A 4 -5.35 9.21 33.93
CA LEU A 4 -3.99 9.09 33.39
C LEU A 4 -3.79 7.74 32.67
N GLY A 5 -4.27 6.64 33.25
CA GLY A 5 -4.16 5.31 32.63
C GLY A 5 -4.92 5.21 31.29
N MET A 6 -6.13 5.76 31.22
CA MET A 6 -6.94 5.73 29.99
C MET A 6 -6.32 6.58 28.88
N LEU A 7 -5.78 7.76 29.20
CA LEU A 7 -5.10 8.61 28.21
C LEU A 7 -3.82 7.97 27.69
N THR A 8 -3.00 7.37 28.56
CA THR A 8 -1.77 6.68 28.14
C THR A 8 -2.08 5.49 27.25
N VAL A 9 -3.03 4.62 27.64
CA VAL A 9 -3.40 3.44 26.85
C VAL A 9 -4.03 3.84 25.51
N GLY A 10 -4.94 4.82 25.50
CA GLY A 10 -5.55 5.33 24.27
C GLY A 10 -4.53 5.99 23.33
N GLY A 11 -3.56 6.72 23.89
CA GLY A 11 -2.46 7.32 23.14
C GLY A 11 -1.55 6.26 22.51
N ILE A 12 -1.16 5.23 23.26
CA ILE A 12 -0.35 4.12 22.75
C ILE A 12 -1.11 3.34 21.67
N ALA A 13 -2.39 3.05 21.88
CA ALA A 13 -3.21 2.33 20.90
C ALA A 13 -3.29 3.10 19.57
N SER A 14 -3.54 4.40 19.62
CA SER A 14 -3.60 5.24 18.41
C SER A 14 -2.23 5.38 17.73
N GLY A 15 -1.17 5.56 18.51
CA GLY A 15 0.21 5.61 18.01
C GLY A 15 0.63 4.31 17.33
N ALA A 16 0.24 3.15 17.88
CA ALA A 16 0.52 1.85 17.30
C ALA A 16 -0.13 1.68 15.92
N VAL A 17 -1.35 2.17 15.73
CA VAL A 17 -2.02 2.17 14.41
C VAL A 17 -1.24 3.02 13.41
N TYR A 18 -0.88 4.25 13.76
CA TYR A 18 -0.12 5.13 12.86
C TYR A 18 1.29 4.59 12.56
N ALA A 19 1.97 4.01 13.55
CA ALA A 19 3.26 3.37 13.38
C ALA A 19 3.17 2.14 12.46
N ALA A 20 2.15 1.29 12.62
CA ALA A 20 1.92 0.13 11.76
C ALA A 20 1.61 0.52 10.31
N LEU A 21 0.84 1.60 10.10
CA LEU A 21 0.57 2.14 8.76
C LEU A 21 1.86 2.62 8.08
N GLY A 22 2.70 3.37 8.80
CA GLY A 22 4.02 3.80 8.31
C GLY A 22 4.96 2.63 8.03
N LEU A 23 5.02 1.65 8.94
CA LEU A 23 5.82 0.45 8.79
C LEU A 23 5.41 -0.34 7.54
N SER A 24 4.11 -0.47 7.30
CA SER A 24 3.62 -1.15 6.10
C SER A 24 4.08 -0.45 4.81
N LEU A 25 4.07 0.88 4.77
CA LEU A 25 4.54 1.64 3.62
C LEU A 25 6.04 1.41 3.38
N VAL A 26 6.85 1.44 4.46
CA VAL A 26 8.30 1.23 4.40
C VAL A 26 8.66 -0.17 3.92
N ILE A 27 7.98 -1.21 4.42
CA ILE A 27 8.25 -2.60 4.02
C ILE A 27 8.04 -2.78 2.51
N ILE A 28 6.96 -2.23 1.97
CA ILE A 28 6.65 -2.32 0.53
C ILE A 28 7.65 -1.50 -0.28
N PHE A 29 7.95 -0.27 0.16
CA PHE A 29 8.90 0.58 -0.53
C PHE A 29 10.28 -0.08 -0.63
N ARG A 30 10.75 -0.74 0.43
CA ARG A 30 12.04 -1.46 0.40
C ARG A 30 12.04 -2.63 -0.59
N ALA A 31 10.89 -3.26 -0.84
CA ALA A 31 10.77 -4.40 -1.76
C ALA A 31 10.65 -3.97 -3.23
N THR A 32 9.87 -2.91 -3.53
CA THR A 32 9.56 -2.52 -4.91
C THR A 32 10.27 -1.25 -5.38
N ARG A 33 10.84 -0.46 -4.47
CA ARG A 33 11.33 0.91 -4.71
C ARG A 33 10.26 1.86 -5.28
N VAL A 34 8.97 1.52 -5.09
CA VAL A 34 7.82 2.30 -5.53
C VAL A 34 6.91 2.59 -4.34
N VAL A 35 6.54 3.85 -4.14
CA VAL A 35 5.64 4.27 -3.06
C VAL A 35 4.20 3.94 -3.44
N ASN A 36 3.53 3.12 -2.62
CA ASN A 36 2.12 2.78 -2.81
C ASN A 36 1.21 3.74 -2.02
N PHE A 37 0.64 4.71 -2.71
CA PHE A 37 -0.33 5.66 -2.13
C PHE A 37 -1.76 5.14 -2.04
N ALA A 38 -2.09 4.06 -2.76
CA ALA A 38 -3.44 3.51 -2.76
C ALA A 38 -3.78 2.77 -1.47
N GLN A 39 -2.80 2.05 -0.91
CA GLN A 39 -2.99 1.19 0.25
C GLN A 39 -3.58 1.87 1.49
N PRO A 40 -3.07 3.02 1.99
CA PRO A 40 -3.65 3.65 3.18
C PRO A 40 -5.09 4.15 2.94
N VAL A 41 -5.40 4.63 1.73
CA VAL A 41 -6.74 5.10 1.36
C VAL A 41 -7.74 3.94 1.35
N LEU A 42 -7.35 2.78 0.81
CA LEU A 42 -8.19 1.57 0.80
C LEU A 42 -8.50 1.08 2.23
N ALA A 43 -7.49 1.08 3.11
CA ALA A 43 -7.68 0.73 4.52
C ALA A 43 -8.63 1.70 5.24
N LEU A 44 -8.49 3.01 5.00
CA LEU A 44 -9.36 4.04 5.57
C LEU A 44 -10.80 3.90 5.09
N LEU A 45 -11.04 3.71 3.78
CA LEU A 45 -12.38 3.51 3.22
C LEU A 45 -13.09 2.31 3.86
N SER A 46 -12.38 1.18 3.94
CA SER A 46 -12.89 -0.04 4.55
C SER A 46 -13.26 0.15 6.02
N THR A 47 -12.40 0.83 6.78
CA THR A 47 -12.61 1.11 8.21
C THR A 47 -13.73 2.12 8.43
N TYR A 48 -13.84 3.13 7.56
CA TYR A 48 -14.91 4.12 7.64
C TYR A 48 -16.28 3.50 7.38
N LEU A 49 -16.41 2.64 6.37
CA LEU A 49 -17.65 1.88 6.12
C LEU A 49 -18.05 1.04 7.33
N ALA A 50 -17.09 0.33 7.92
CA ALA A 50 -17.30 -0.43 9.15
C ALA A 50 -17.75 0.46 10.32
N PHE A 51 -17.13 1.64 10.45
CA PHE A 51 -17.50 2.63 11.46
C PHE A 51 -18.92 3.15 11.25
N THR A 52 -19.31 3.52 10.04
CA THR A 52 -20.68 3.95 9.72
C THR A 52 -21.72 2.90 10.07
N VAL A 53 -21.45 1.63 9.75
CA VAL A 53 -22.37 0.52 10.10
C VAL A 53 -22.42 0.29 11.60
N ASN A 54 -21.28 0.34 12.29
CA ASN A 54 -21.22 0.20 13.73
C ASN A 54 -22.02 1.33 14.43
N GLN A 55 -21.91 2.57 13.96
CA GLN A 55 -22.69 3.70 14.46
C GLN A 55 -24.20 3.53 14.21
N ALA A 56 -24.60 2.91 13.10
CA ALA A 56 -26.01 2.71 12.75
C ALA A 56 -26.67 1.54 13.51
N THR A 57 -25.93 0.45 13.75
CA THR A 57 -26.50 -0.80 14.33
C THR A 57 -26.15 -0.96 15.81
N GLY A 58 -25.09 -0.31 16.30
CA GLY A 58 -24.55 -0.50 17.64
C GLY A 58 -23.84 -1.85 17.85
N ALA A 59 -23.79 -2.70 16.81
CA ALA A 59 -23.22 -4.03 16.87
C ALA A 59 -21.80 -4.05 16.28
N TYR A 60 -20.81 -4.14 17.17
CA TYR A 60 -19.39 -4.24 16.81
C TYR A 60 -19.11 -5.37 15.81
N TRP A 61 -19.69 -6.55 16.05
CA TRP A 61 -19.51 -7.73 15.19
C TRP A 61 -19.99 -7.50 13.76
N LEU A 62 -21.07 -6.73 13.60
CA LEU A 62 -21.64 -6.42 12.29
C LEU A 62 -20.76 -5.41 11.55
N GLY A 63 -20.24 -4.41 12.26
CA GLY A 63 -19.22 -3.49 11.73
C GLY A 63 -17.94 -4.22 11.31
N PHE A 64 -17.46 -5.17 12.11
CA PHE A 64 -16.28 -5.99 11.79
C PHE A 64 -16.48 -6.85 10.54
N ALA A 65 -17.63 -7.52 10.42
CA ALA A 65 -17.97 -8.29 9.22
C ALA A 65 -18.00 -7.39 7.97
N VAL A 66 -18.59 -6.20 8.08
CA VAL A 66 -18.61 -5.22 6.99
C VAL A 66 -17.20 -4.74 6.65
N ALA A 67 -16.31 -4.55 7.62
CA ALA A 67 -14.92 -4.18 7.36
C ALA A 67 -14.23 -5.21 6.45
N ILE A 68 -14.37 -6.50 6.74
CA ILE A 68 -13.75 -7.57 5.94
C ILE A 68 -14.34 -7.59 4.53
N VAL A 69 -15.67 -7.55 4.43
CA VAL A 69 -16.37 -7.61 3.13
C VAL A 69 -16.04 -6.38 2.29
N ALA A 70 -16.09 -5.17 2.87
CA ALA A 70 -15.75 -3.94 2.18
C ALA A 70 -14.29 -3.92 1.72
N GLY A 71 -13.36 -4.33 2.56
CA GLY A 71 -11.94 -4.42 2.21
C GLY A 71 -11.69 -5.41 1.06
N ALA A 72 -12.33 -6.58 1.09
CA ALA A 72 -12.24 -7.56 0.01
C ALA A 72 -12.83 -7.03 -1.30
N VAL A 73 -14.00 -6.37 -1.26
CA VAL A 73 -14.65 -5.79 -2.44
C VAL A 73 -13.81 -4.66 -3.02
N LEU A 74 -13.32 -3.74 -2.18
CA LEU A 74 -12.47 -2.62 -2.61
C LEU A 74 -11.17 -3.11 -3.23
N GLY A 75 -10.50 -4.09 -2.61
CA GLY A 75 -9.29 -4.70 -3.16
C GLY A 75 -9.54 -5.39 -4.51
N ALA A 76 -10.61 -6.18 -4.61
CA ALA A 76 -10.99 -6.83 -5.87
C ALA A 76 -11.36 -5.82 -6.97
N LEU A 77 -12.01 -4.71 -6.60
CA LEU A 77 -12.34 -3.64 -7.52
C LEU A 77 -11.07 -2.93 -8.02
N SER A 78 -10.14 -2.65 -7.12
CA SER A 78 -8.83 -2.08 -7.48
C SER A 78 -8.06 -2.98 -8.45
N ASP A 79 -8.03 -4.29 -8.22
CA ASP A 79 -7.39 -5.23 -9.15
C ASP A 79 -8.05 -5.21 -10.54
N ARG A 80 -9.38 -5.23 -10.60
CA ARG A 80 -10.11 -5.21 -11.87
C ARG A 80 -9.98 -3.91 -12.63
N LEU A 81 -9.93 -2.77 -11.93
CA LEU A 81 -9.91 -1.44 -12.56
C LEU A 81 -8.50 -0.93 -12.85
N LEU A 82 -7.51 -1.25 -12.03
CA LEU A 82 -6.15 -0.72 -12.20
C LEU A 82 -5.23 -1.75 -12.86
N ILE A 83 -5.25 -3.00 -12.37
CA ILE A 83 -4.27 -4.02 -12.79
C ILE A 83 -4.67 -4.64 -14.13
N ARG A 84 -5.95 -4.96 -14.34
CA ARG A 84 -6.42 -5.56 -15.60
C ARG A 84 -6.22 -4.67 -16.83
N PRO A 85 -6.51 -3.36 -16.80
CA PRO A 85 -6.27 -2.48 -17.95
C PRO A 85 -4.79 -2.19 -18.21
N ALA A 86 -3.95 -2.20 -17.18
CA ALA A 86 -2.50 -2.00 -17.32
C ALA A 86 -1.81 -3.17 -18.04
N ARG A 87 -2.41 -4.37 -18.04
CA ARG A 87 -1.95 -5.53 -18.82
C ARG A 87 -2.45 -5.52 -20.27
N GLY A 88 -2.86 -4.36 -20.79
CA GLY A 88 -3.25 -4.18 -22.18
C GLY A 88 -2.23 -4.80 -23.15
N PRO A 89 -2.68 -5.24 -24.34
CA PRO A 89 -1.92 -6.18 -25.17
C PRO A 89 -0.59 -5.59 -25.67
N GLU A 90 0.51 -5.93 -25.01
CA GLU A 90 1.87 -5.64 -25.48
C GLU A 90 2.30 -6.55 -26.66
N HIS A 91 1.40 -7.37 -27.22
CA HIS A 91 1.67 -8.32 -28.30
C HIS A 91 1.85 -7.72 -29.71
N ALA A 92 2.22 -6.44 -29.83
CA ALA A 92 2.48 -5.82 -31.14
C ALA A 92 3.73 -4.94 -31.20
N ARG A 93 4.71 -5.11 -30.30
CA ARG A 93 6.08 -4.68 -30.61
C ARG A 93 6.85 -5.83 -31.26
N GLY A 94 6.68 -5.93 -32.58
CA GLY A 94 7.63 -6.66 -33.42
C GLY A 94 9.04 -6.13 -33.13
N HIS A 95 9.88 -6.99 -32.59
CA HIS A 95 11.31 -6.74 -32.46
C HIS A 95 11.94 -7.11 -33.81
N PRO A 96 12.37 -6.16 -34.65
CA PRO A 96 13.24 -6.52 -35.75
C PRO A 96 14.57 -6.89 -35.12
N SER A 97 14.98 -8.14 -35.29
CA SER A 97 16.32 -8.62 -35.01
C SER A 97 17.31 -7.85 -35.90
N ARG A 98 17.75 -6.69 -35.43
CA ARG A 98 18.91 -6.00 -36.00
C ARG A 98 20.14 -6.44 -35.23
N GLY A 99 20.75 -7.51 -35.74
CA GLY A 99 22.15 -7.79 -35.47
C GLY A 99 23.00 -6.60 -35.91
N ARG A 100 23.76 -6.05 -34.96
CA ARG A 100 25.00 -5.25 -35.05
C ARG A 100 24.99 -4.17 -33.97
N LEU A 101 25.90 -4.25 -33.01
CA LEU A 101 27.27 -3.71 -33.12
C LEU A 101 27.95 -3.88 -31.76
N GLY A 102 29.10 -4.54 -31.74
CA GLY A 102 30.01 -4.47 -30.60
C GLY A 102 30.66 -3.09 -30.57
N ILE A 103 30.58 -2.38 -29.45
CA ILE A 103 31.46 -1.27 -29.07
C ILE A 103 31.35 -0.98 -27.57
N SER A 104 32.38 -1.42 -26.84
CA SER A 104 33.17 -0.63 -25.88
C SER A 104 32.48 0.46 -25.02
N ARG A 105 32.44 0.19 -23.70
CA ARG A 105 32.73 1.06 -22.52
C ARG A 105 32.06 0.38 -21.30
N ALA A 106 32.74 -0.25 -20.34
CA ALA A 106 33.93 0.16 -19.58
C ALA A 106 33.88 1.67 -19.29
N GLY A 107 33.08 2.05 -18.29
CA GLY A 107 32.93 3.44 -17.86
C GLY A 107 31.75 3.65 -16.91
N CYS A 108 32.03 3.52 -15.62
CA CYS A 108 31.32 4.17 -14.51
C CYS A 108 29.80 3.92 -14.39
N ARG A 109 29.42 2.86 -13.67
CA ARG A 109 28.28 2.93 -12.74
C ARG A 109 28.81 2.69 -11.34
N ALA A 110 28.97 3.77 -10.57
CA ALA A 110 29.11 3.67 -9.13
C ALA A 110 27.82 3.02 -8.56
N PRO A 111 27.91 2.17 -7.52
CA PRO A 111 26.74 1.75 -6.78
C PRO A 111 26.18 2.98 -6.07
N VAL A 112 24.95 3.37 -6.41
CA VAL A 112 24.22 4.36 -5.62
C VAL A 112 23.83 3.65 -4.32
N ASP A 113 24.56 3.95 -3.25
CA ASP A 113 24.37 3.32 -1.96
C ASP A 113 23.00 3.70 -1.40
N ALA A 114 22.31 2.73 -0.81
CA ALA A 114 20.92 2.89 -0.41
C ALA A 114 20.73 3.88 0.75
N SER A 115 21.83 4.27 1.42
CA SER A 115 21.87 5.25 2.50
C SER A 115 21.68 6.70 2.04
N ASP A 116 21.95 7.05 0.78
CA ASP A 116 21.91 8.44 0.29
C ASP A 116 20.53 8.91 -0.21
N LEU A 117 19.53 8.01 -0.23
CA LEU A 117 18.17 8.33 -0.70
C LEU A 117 17.22 8.76 0.45
N PHE A 118 17.66 8.66 1.70
CA PHE A 118 16.84 8.88 2.90
C PHE A 118 17.46 9.78 3.97
N ALA A 119 18.59 10.43 3.67
CA ALA A 119 19.09 11.58 4.42
C ALA A 119 18.66 12.87 3.72
#